data_AF-A0A183LNZ2-F1
#
_entry.id   AF-A0A183LNZ2-F1
#
_cell.length_a   1.000
_cell.length_b   1.000
_cell.length_c   1.000
_cell.angle_alpha   90.00
_cell.angle_beta   90.00
_cell.angle_gamma   90.00
#
_symmetry.space_group_name_H-M   'P 1'
#
loop_
_entity.id
_entity.type
_entity.pdbx_description
1 polymer ?
#
loop_
_entity_poly.entity_id
_entity_poly.type
_entity_poly.pdbx_seq_one_letter_code
_entity_poly.pdbx_strand_id
1 'polypeptide(L)'
;KNWTSGQTALQRFNTAFLRDTDRLNEFKIALNNRFQALQDLLKEEETSMEDNWKSIKEALTSTCQEVLGLKKHHHKEWISIEILDKIKERKNKKTAINNSRTRTEKVQAQAEYIEANKQVKKSVRADKKKYVEELATTAEKAAREGNMEQLYNTTKKLAGKYSKSERPVKEKEGKPITEIQQQRNRWVEYSEKLLNRPAPTNPPDIEAAHTDLPIDVNPPTTEEIRMAIRQIKSGKAAGPDNIPAEALKPNYDTTDHRRTIS
;
A
#
# COMPACT_ATOMS: atom_id res chain seq x y z
N LYS A 1 -3.48 -13.98 23.93
CA LYS A 1 -3.00 -13.51 22.61
C LYS A 1 -3.40 -12.05 22.46
N ASN A 2 -2.52 -11.12 22.86
CA ASN A 2 -2.77 -9.69 22.81
C ASN A 2 -2.50 -9.22 21.38
N TRP A 3 -3.54 -9.06 20.59
CA TRP A 3 -3.44 -8.41 19.29
C TRP A 3 -3.17 -6.94 19.56
N THR A 4 -1.93 -6.50 19.34
CA THR A 4 -1.54 -5.10 19.41
C THR A 4 -2.40 -4.32 18.41
N SER A 5 -3.16 -3.39 18.97
CA SER A 5 -4.12 -2.53 18.31
C SER A 5 -3.51 -1.72 17.18
N GLY A 6 -4.12 -1.84 16.00
CA GLY A 6 -4.23 -0.79 14.97
C GLY A 6 -2.95 -0.05 14.61
N GLN A 7 -2.10 -0.64 13.76
CA GLN A 7 -1.14 0.12 12.97
C GLN A 7 -1.89 1.24 12.23
N THR A 8 -1.60 2.50 12.56
CA THR A 8 -1.88 3.64 11.69
C THR A 8 -1.42 3.26 10.29
N ALA A 9 -2.30 3.33 9.29
CA ALA A 9 -1.93 3.00 7.92
C ALA A 9 -0.72 3.86 7.54
N LEU A 10 0.46 3.23 7.46
CA LEU A 10 1.72 3.91 7.18
C LEU A 10 1.56 4.65 5.86
N GLN A 11 1.67 5.98 5.91
CA GLN A 11 1.60 6.80 4.72
C GLN A 11 2.88 6.55 3.91
N ARG A 12 2.70 6.17 2.65
CA ARG A 12 3.81 5.78 1.77
C ARG A 12 4.53 7.03 1.27
N PHE A 13 5.86 7.01 1.24
CA PHE A 13 6.65 8.03 0.59
C PHE A 13 6.51 7.98 -0.94
N ASN A 14 6.74 9.11 -1.61
CA ASN A 14 6.70 9.18 -3.07
C ASN A 14 8.04 8.75 -3.70
N THR A 15 8.31 7.45 -3.72
CA THR A 15 9.57 6.89 -4.27
C THR A 15 9.76 7.13 -5.78
N ALA A 16 8.73 7.61 -6.49
CA ALA A 16 8.87 7.99 -7.89
C ALA A 16 9.86 9.16 -8.08
N PHE A 17 10.01 10.04 -7.09
CA PHE A 17 10.98 11.14 -7.15
C PHE A 17 12.44 10.65 -7.15
N LEU A 18 12.73 9.44 -6.65
CA LEU A 18 14.08 8.87 -6.74
C LEU A 18 14.46 8.44 -8.17
N ARG A 19 13.53 8.53 -9.14
CA ARG A 19 13.84 8.35 -10.57
C ARG A 19 14.34 9.64 -11.22
N ASP A 20 14.05 10.78 -10.60
CA ASP A 20 14.52 12.08 -11.04
C ASP A 20 15.92 12.31 -10.49
N THR A 21 16.87 12.64 -11.37
CA THR A 21 18.29 12.73 -11.01
C THR A 21 18.56 13.82 -9.98
N ASP A 22 17.89 14.98 -10.10
CA ASP A 22 18.10 16.11 -9.20
C ASP A 22 17.56 15.79 -7.80
N ARG A 23 16.35 15.25 -7.73
CA ARG A 23 15.76 14.77 -6.48
C ARG A 23 16.53 13.62 -5.84
N LEU A 24 17.08 12.71 -6.64
CA LEU A 24 17.93 11.64 -6.14
C LEU A 24 19.22 12.19 -5.52
N ASN A 25 19.83 13.19 -6.14
CA ASN A 25 21.04 13.86 -5.62
C ASN A 25 20.73 14.64 -4.33
N GLU A 26 19.62 15.39 -4.30
CA GLU A 26 19.11 16.05 -3.09
C GLU A 26 18.92 15.03 -1.95
N PHE A 27 18.31 13.89 -2.25
CA PHE A 27 18.11 12.81 -1.28
C PHE A 27 19.44 12.27 -0.75
N LYS A 28 20.42 12.01 -1.62
CA LYS A 28 21.76 11.52 -1.22
C LYS A 28 22.47 12.52 -0.30
N ILE A 29 22.45 13.80 -0.65
CA ILE A 29 23.10 14.86 0.14
C ILE A 29 22.44 14.97 1.53
N ALA A 30 21.11 15.08 1.57
CA ALA A 30 20.37 15.18 2.83
C ALA A 30 20.58 13.93 3.72
N LEU A 31 20.63 12.75 3.11
CA LEU A 31 20.85 11.50 3.83
C LEU A 31 22.27 11.42 4.39
N ASN A 32 23.28 11.74 3.58
CA ASN A 32 24.69 11.72 3.98
C ASN A 32 24.96 12.71 5.11
N ASN A 33 24.42 13.94 5.03
CA ASN A 33 24.58 14.95 6.07
C ASN A 33 24.03 14.46 7.42
N ARG A 34 22.88 13.78 7.42
CA ARG A 34 22.29 13.20 8.63
C ARG A 34 23.07 12.03 9.18
N PHE A 35 23.55 11.13 8.32
CA PHE A 35 24.38 10.01 8.76
C PHE A 35 25.72 10.48 9.30
N GLN A 36 26.31 11.54 8.76
CA GLN A 36 27.53 12.14 9.30
C GLN A 36 27.29 12.67 10.72
N ALA A 37 26.22 13.45 10.92
CA ALA A 37 25.83 13.93 12.25
C ALA A 37 25.57 12.77 13.23
N LEU A 38 24.91 11.69 12.78
CA LEU A 38 24.70 10.50 13.60
C LEU A 38 26.01 9.80 13.97
N GLN A 39 26.95 9.66 13.04
CA GLN A 39 28.25 9.03 13.31
C GLN A 39 29.06 9.80 14.35
N ASP A 40 28.96 11.13 14.36
CA ASP A 40 29.67 11.95 15.33
C ASP A 40 29.03 11.84 16.72
N LEU A 41 27.69 11.79 16.81
CA LEU A 41 26.98 11.50 18.07
C LEU A 41 27.29 10.11 18.64
N LEU A 42 27.37 9.09 17.79
CA LEU A 42 27.65 7.71 18.20
C LEU A 42 29.09 7.50 18.73
N LYS A 43 30.01 8.42 18.44
CA LYS A 43 31.37 8.40 19.02
C LYS A 43 31.42 8.98 20.43
N GLU A 44 30.43 9.78 20.81
CA GLU A 44 30.40 10.50 22.10
C GLU A 44 29.58 9.76 23.18
N GLU A 45 28.69 8.85 22.81
CA GLU A 45 27.71 8.24 23.72
C GLU A 45 27.66 6.70 23.61
N GLU A 46 27.77 5.99 24.74
CA GLU A 46 27.53 4.54 24.79
C GLU A 46 26.03 4.27 24.61
N THR A 47 25.65 3.94 23.38
CA THR A 47 24.26 3.73 22.95
C THR A 47 23.96 2.26 22.72
N SER A 48 22.75 1.83 23.06
CA SER A 48 22.30 0.45 22.80
C SER A 48 22.10 0.20 21.29
N MET A 49 22.11 -1.07 20.87
CA MET A 49 21.83 -1.40 19.47
C MET A 49 20.42 -0.96 19.04
N GLU A 50 19.45 -1.02 19.94
CA GLU A 50 18.08 -0.55 19.74
C GLU A 50 18.02 0.96 19.50
N ASP A 51 18.78 1.73 20.27
CA ASP A 51 18.87 3.19 20.10
C ASP A 51 19.56 3.55 18.78
N ASN A 52 20.61 2.80 18.41
CA ASN A 52 21.30 2.96 17.14
C ASN A 52 20.37 2.69 15.96
N TRP A 53 19.61 1.59 16.00
CA TRP A 53 18.62 1.29 14.98
C TRP A 53 17.53 2.36 14.90
N LYS A 54 17.06 2.87 16.05
CA LYS A 54 16.05 3.93 16.11
C LYS A 54 16.55 5.21 15.43
N SER A 55 17.78 5.63 15.72
CA SER A 55 18.42 6.80 15.11
C SER A 55 18.61 6.65 13.60
N ILE A 56 19.07 5.48 13.14
CA ILE A 56 19.20 5.17 11.70
C ILE A 56 17.84 5.24 11.01
N LYS A 57 16.82 4.62 11.60
CA LYS A 57 15.45 4.64 11.09
C LYS A 57 14.91 6.07 11.02
N GLU A 58 15.16 6.88 12.04
CA GLU A 58 14.72 8.27 12.09
C GLU A 58 15.39 9.11 11.02
N ALA A 59 16.71 8.97 10.80
CA ALA A 59 17.41 9.65 9.72
C ALA A 59 16.86 9.26 8.34
N LEU A 60 16.67 7.96 8.07
CA LEU A 60 16.12 7.48 6.80
C LEU A 60 14.69 7.98 6.56
N THR A 61 13.81 7.83 7.55
CA THR A 61 12.41 8.23 7.42
C THR A 61 12.22 9.74 7.35
N SER A 62 13.02 10.52 8.10
CA SER A 62 13.02 11.99 8.02
C SER A 62 13.50 12.47 6.65
N THR A 63 14.52 11.83 6.06
CA THR A 63 14.99 12.22 4.71
C THR A 63 13.97 11.86 3.64
N CYS A 64 13.32 10.70 3.77
CA CYS A 64 12.20 10.37 2.90
C CYS A 64 11.06 11.40 3.03
N GLN A 65 10.73 11.82 4.25
CA GLN A 65 9.67 12.80 4.50
C GLN A 65 9.98 14.18 3.90
N GLU A 66 11.22 14.66 4.07
CA GLU A 66 11.66 15.97 3.61
C GLU A 66 11.79 16.03 2.08
N VAL A 67 12.50 15.08 1.49
CA VAL A 67 12.86 15.14 0.06
C VAL A 67 11.78 14.49 -0.81
N LEU A 68 11.26 13.33 -0.41
CA LEU A 68 10.28 12.60 -1.22
C LEU A 68 8.85 13.02 -0.91
N GLY A 69 8.59 13.45 0.33
CA GLY A 69 7.24 13.71 0.80
C GLY A 69 6.34 12.49 0.76
N LEU A 70 5.11 12.70 1.19
CA LEU A 70 4.10 11.63 1.26
C LEU A 70 3.37 11.52 -0.07
N LYS A 71 3.12 10.29 -0.49
CA LYS A 71 2.36 9.99 -1.70
C LYS A 71 0.95 10.53 -1.53
N LYS A 72 0.61 11.55 -2.32
CA LYS A 72 -0.74 12.11 -2.35
C LYS A 72 -1.70 11.05 -2.91
N HIS A 73 -2.72 10.73 -2.12
CA HIS A 73 -3.83 9.94 -2.61
C HIS A 73 -4.79 10.87 -3.34
N HIS A 74 -4.87 10.72 -4.66
CA HIS A 74 -5.96 11.32 -5.43
C HIS A 74 -7.24 10.52 -5.13
N HIS A 75 -8.10 11.10 -4.31
CA HIS A 75 -9.46 10.63 -4.20
C HIS A 75 -10.23 10.97 -5.47
N LYS A 76 -11.30 10.23 -5.75
CA LYS A 76 -12.16 10.53 -6.91
C LYS A 76 -12.72 11.95 -6.73
N GLU A 77 -12.91 12.68 -7.83
CA GLU A 77 -13.38 14.08 -7.84
C GLU A 77 -14.64 14.31 -6.99
N TRP A 78 -15.53 13.31 -6.92
CA TRP A 78 -16.78 13.38 -6.16
C TRP A 78 -16.66 13.12 -4.66
N ILE A 79 -15.50 12.66 -4.16
CA ILE A 79 -15.32 12.36 -2.72
C ILE A 79 -14.97 13.67 -2.01
N SER A 80 -15.90 14.18 -1.22
CA SER A 80 -15.67 15.36 -0.38
C SER A 80 -14.74 15.07 0.81
N ILE A 81 -14.13 16.13 1.34
CA ILE A 81 -13.34 16.09 2.59
C ILE A 81 -14.24 15.63 3.76
N GLU A 82 -15.49 16.08 3.79
CA GLU A 82 -16.47 15.69 4.81
C GLU A 82 -16.72 14.17 4.84
N ILE A 83 -16.78 13.48 3.69
CA ILE A 83 -16.85 12.02 3.64
C ILE A 83 -15.61 11.38 4.27
N LEU A 84 -14.42 11.92 4.01
CA LEU A 84 -13.17 11.38 4.56
C LEU A 84 -13.16 11.48 6.09
N ASP A 85 -13.62 12.60 6.66
CA ASP A 85 -13.74 12.79 8.10
C ASP A 85 -14.73 11.81 8.72
N LYS A 86 -15.90 11.63 8.11
CA LYS A 86 -16.89 10.62 8.56
C LYS A 86 -16.34 9.19 8.47
N ILE A 87 -15.52 8.88 7.46
CA ILE A 87 -14.85 7.56 7.35
C ILE A 87 -13.85 7.38 8.49
N LYS A 88 -13.09 8.42 8.84
CA LYS A 88 -12.14 8.42 9.97
C LYS A 88 -12.88 8.21 11.29
N GLU A 89 -13.96 8.93 11.52
CA GLU A 89 -14.80 8.78 12.71
C GLU A 89 -15.38 7.36 12.83
N ARG A 90 -15.90 6.81 11.74
CA ARG A 90 -16.38 5.42 11.69
C ARG A 90 -15.27 4.41 12.02
N LYS A 91 -14.02 4.66 11.58
CA LYS A 91 -12.86 3.81 11.95
C LYS A 91 -12.57 3.90 13.45
N ASN A 92 -12.61 5.08 14.04
CA ASN A 92 -12.41 5.26 15.48
C ASN A 92 -13.46 4.49 16.29
N LYS A 93 -14.73 4.55 15.89
CA LYS A 93 -15.82 3.76 16.49
C LYS A 93 -15.60 2.25 16.33
N LYS A 94 -15.01 1.80 15.22
CA LYS A 94 -14.62 0.40 15.05
C LYS A 94 -13.51 -0.01 16.02
N THR A 95 -12.55 0.87 16.28
CA THR A 95 -11.50 0.66 17.28
C THR A 95 -12.08 0.56 18.69
N ALA A 96 -13.09 1.39 19.03
CA ALA A 96 -13.80 1.30 20.31
C ALA A 96 -14.43 -0.08 20.54
N ILE A 97 -15.02 -0.70 19.51
CA ILE A 97 -15.56 -2.08 19.59
C ILE A 97 -14.47 -3.11 19.88
N ASN A 98 -13.27 -2.94 19.30
CA ASN A 98 -12.18 -3.89 19.50
C ASN A 98 -11.57 -3.75 20.90
N ASN A 99 -11.60 -2.54 21.46
CA ASN A 99 -11.03 -2.23 22.78
C ASN A 99 -12.03 -2.40 23.93
N SER A 100 -13.33 -2.62 23.64
CA SER A 100 -14.37 -2.79 24.68
C SER A 100 -14.05 -3.98 25.57
N ARG A 101 -14.10 -3.78 26.90
CA ARG A 101 -13.75 -4.82 27.88
C ARG A 101 -14.98 -5.55 28.38
N THR A 102 -16.11 -4.85 28.49
CA THR A 102 -17.37 -5.43 28.97
C THR A 102 -18.36 -5.66 27.83
N ARG A 103 -19.31 -6.59 28.04
CA ARG A 103 -20.35 -6.88 27.04
C ARG A 103 -21.24 -5.67 26.77
N THR A 104 -21.54 -4.87 27.79
CA THR A 104 -22.36 -3.66 27.69
C THR A 104 -21.67 -2.58 26.87
N GLU A 105 -20.39 -2.29 27.14
CA GLU A 105 -19.58 -1.37 26.33
C GLU A 105 -19.54 -1.79 24.85
N LYS A 106 -19.38 -3.10 24.61
CA LYS A 106 -19.33 -3.63 23.25
C LYS A 106 -20.64 -3.40 22.50
N VAL A 107 -21.79 -3.60 23.15
CA VAL A 107 -23.12 -3.35 22.56
C VAL A 107 -23.29 -1.87 22.21
N GLN A 108 -22.90 -0.97 23.11
CA GLN A 108 -22.97 0.48 22.89
C GLN A 108 -22.06 0.93 21.74
N ALA A 109 -20.78 0.54 21.75
CA ALA A 109 -19.83 0.86 20.69
C ALA A 109 -20.27 0.29 19.33
N GLN A 110 -20.93 -0.88 19.34
CA GLN A 110 -21.49 -1.48 18.14
C GLN A 110 -22.65 -0.66 17.57
N ALA A 111 -23.55 -0.15 18.42
CA ALA A 111 -24.64 0.73 18.00
C ALA A 111 -24.10 2.03 17.37
N GLU A 112 -23.11 2.66 17.99
CA GLU A 112 -22.47 3.88 17.47
C GLU A 112 -21.78 3.66 16.12
N TYR A 113 -21.08 2.53 15.96
CA TYR A 113 -20.48 2.16 14.68
C TYR A 113 -21.53 1.94 13.58
N ILE A 114 -22.66 1.29 13.90
CA ILE A 114 -23.73 1.04 12.95
C ILE A 114 -24.30 2.38 12.43
N GLU A 115 -24.56 3.33 13.32
CA GLU A 115 -25.08 4.65 12.94
C GLU A 115 -24.04 5.44 12.12
N ALA A 116 -22.78 5.47 12.54
CA ALA A 116 -21.72 6.12 11.76
C ALA A 116 -21.54 5.49 10.37
N ASN A 117 -21.64 4.16 10.27
CA ASN A 117 -21.56 3.44 8.99
C ASN A 117 -22.76 3.76 8.08
N LYS A 118 -23.96 3.94 8.65
CA LYS A 118 -25.15 4.40 7.92
C LYS A 118 -24.96 5.82 7.39
N GLN A 119 -24.45 6.73 8.22
CA GLN A 119 -24.17 8.12 7.81
C GLN A 119 -23.12 8.21 6.71
N VAL A 120 -22.03 7.44 6.80
CA VAL A 120 -21.02 7.34 5.73
C VAL A 120 -21.67 6.87 4.43
N LYS A 121 -22.47 5.78 4.48
CA LYS A 121 -23.17 5.28 3.28
C LYS A 121 -24.13 6.31 2.69
N LYS A 122 -24.87 7.05 3.51
CA LYS A 122 -25.80 8.10 3.07
C LYS A 122 -25.03 9.25 2.40
N SER A 123 -23.98 9.73 3.03
CA SER A 123 -23.14 10.85 2.52
C SER A 123 -22.47 10.47 1.20
N VAL A 124 -21.88 9.27 1.11
CA VAL A 124 -21.27 8.75 -0.12
C VAL A 124 -22.26 8.71 -1.28
N ARG A 125 -23.52 8.33 -1.04
CA ARG A 125 -24.57 8.33 -2.08
C ARG A 125 -24.97 9.74 -2.47
N ALA A 126 -25.10 10.64 -1.50
CA ALA A 126 -25.49 12.03 -1.73
C ALA A 126 -24.44 12.77 -2.57
N ASP A 127 -23.17 12.71 -2.19
CA ASP A 127 -22.09 13.41 -2.90
C ASP A 127 -21.90 12.85 -4.31
N LYS A 128 -22.00 11.52 -4.48
CA LYS A 128 -21.95 10.91 -5.79
C LYS A 128 -23.12 11.38 -6.68
N LYS A 129 -24.33 11.47 -6.11
CA LYS A 129 -25.51 11.96 -6.83
C LYS A 129 -25.31 13.42 -7.24
N LYS A 130 -24.90 14.27 -6.30
CA LYS A 130 -24.62 15.69 -6.54
C LYS A 130 -23.60 15.90 -7.66
N TYR A 131 -22.48 15.17 -7.61
CA TYR A 131 -21.46 15.24 -8.65
C TYR A 131 -21.98 14.84 -10.04
N VAL A 132 -22.81 13.79 -10.11
CA VAL A 132 -23.43 13.37 -11.39
C VAL A 132 -24.40 14.43 -11.91
N GLU A 133 -25.17 15.06 -11.03
CA GLU A 133 -26.09 16.16 -11.38
C GLU A 133 -25.32 17.40 -11.87
N GLU A 134 -24.21 17.76 -11.22
CA GLU A 134 -23.31 18.84 -11.66
C GLU A 134 -22.70 18.56 -13.04
N LEU A 135 -22.29 17.31 -13.32
CA LEU A 135 -21.81 16.94 -14.65
C LEU A 135 -22.92 16.98 -15.71
N ALA A 136 -24.12 16.52 -15.37
CA ALA A 136 -25.27 16.54 -16.28
C ALA A 136 -25.67 17.98 -16.65
N THR A 137 -25.79 18.86 -15.66
CA THR A 137 -26.10 20.29 -15.88
C THR A 137 -25.01 20.99 -16.69
N THR A 138 -23.74 20.63 -16.47
CA THR A 138 -22.61 21.14 -17.28
C THR A 138 -22.70 20.69 -18.74
N ALA A 139 -23.06 19.42 -18.96
CA ALA A 139 -23.26 18.89 -20.31
C ALA A 139 -24.44 19.57 -21.03
N GLU A 140 -25.58 19.75 -20.35
CA GLU A 140 -26.73 20.48 -20.88
C GLU A 140 -26.39 21.91 -21.28
N LYS A 141 -25.64 22.62 -20.43
CA LYS A 141 -25.18 23.98 -20.72
C LYS A 141 -24.27 24.01 -21.96
N ALA A 142 -23.29 23.11 -22.03
CA ALA A 142 -22.38 23.01 -23.17
C ALA A 142 -23.12 22.72 -24.48
N ALA A 143 -24.15 21.87 -24.43
CA ALA A 143 -25.01 21.60 -25.60
C ALA A 143 -25.78 22.84 -26.06
N ARG A 144 -26.34 23.62 -25.12
CA ARG A 144 -27.05 24.88 -25.44
C ARG A 144 -26.13 25.93 -26.06
N GLU A 145 -24.88 25.99 -25.59
CA GLU A 145 -23.86 26.94 -26.05
C GLU A 145 -23.15 26.49 -27.35
N GLY A 146 -23.42 25.27 -27.84
CA GLY A 146 -22.74 24.69 -29.00
C GLY A 146 -21.28 24.27 -28.73
N ASN A 147 -20.86 24.18 -27.47
CA ASN A 147 -19.52 23.75 -27.09
C ASN A 147 -19.41 22.21 -27.12
N MET A 148 -19.16 21.67 -28.32
CA MET A 148 -19.11 20.23 -28.57
C MET A 148 -17.95 19.52 -27.85
N GLU A 149 -16.82 20.19 -27.64
CA GLU A 149 -15.67 19.61 -26.94
C GLU A 149 -16.01 19.33 -25.47
N GLN A 150 -16.59 20.33 -24.78
CA GLN A 150 -16.98 20.19 -23.38
C GLN A 150 -18.12 19.18 -23.21
N LEU A 151 -19.08 19.16 -24.13
CA LEU A 151 -20.16 18.16 -24.14
C LEU A 151 -19.61 16.74 -24.27
N TYR A 152 -18.69 16.50 -25.20
CA TYR A 152 -18.06 15.19 -25.39
C TYR A 152 -17.28 14.75 -24.15
N ASN A 153 -16.43 15.63 -23.61
CA ASN A 153 -15.59 15.33 -22.46
C ASN A 153 -16.42 15.04 -21.20
N THR A 154 -17.48 15.80 -20.94
CA THR A 154 -18.39 15.57 -19.79
C THR A 154 -19.20 14.28 -19.94
N THR A 155 -19.74 14.02 -21.14
CA THR A 155 -20.46 12.76 -21.44
C THR A 155 -19.55 11.55 -21.28
N LYS A 156 -18.29 11.65 -21.72
CA LYS A 156 -17.27 10.61 -21.53
C LYS A 156 -16.96 10.37 -20.04
N LYS A 157 -16.91 11.43 -19.22
CA LYS A 157 -16.77 11.30 -17.75
C LYS A 157 -17.97 10.58 -17.13
N LEU A 158 -19.20 10.93 -17.54
CA LEU A 158 -20.45 10.33 -17.07
C LEU A 158 -20.58 8.85 -17.45
N ALA A 159 -20.25 8.49 -18.70
CA ALA A 159 -20.32 7.11 -19.19
C ALA A 159 -19.36 6.17 -18.46
N GLY A 160 -18.29 6.71 -17.85
CA GLY A 160 -17.28 5.92 -17.16
C GLY A 160 -16.51 4.98 -18.10
N LYS A 161 -15.74 4.05 -17.53
CA LYS A 161 -15.14 2.95 -18.30
C LYS A 161 -16.15 1.81 -18.35
N TYR A 162 -16.47 1.31 -19.56
CA TYR A 162 -17.20 0.04 -19.71
C TYR A 162 -16.39 -1.06 -19.01
N SER A 163 -16.82 -1.43 -17.81
CA SER A 163 -16.37 -2.66 -17.19
C SER A 163 -17.09 -3.77 -17.90
N LYS A 164 -16.35 -4.71 -18.50
CA LYS A 164 -16.93 -6.02 -18.78
C LYS A 164 -17.57 -6.48 -17.46
N SER A 165 -18.84 -6.88 -17.50
CA SER A 165 -19.47 -7.53 -16.36
C SER A 165 -18.55 -8.68 -15.90
N GLU A 166 -18.50 -8.94 -14.60
CA GLU A 166 -17.82 -10.12 -14.10
C GLU A 166 -18.24 -11.34 -14.92
N ARG A 167 -17.27 -12.14 -15.36
CA ARG A 167 -17.57 -13.34 -16.13
C ARG A 167 -18.47 -14.21 -15.25
N PRO A 168 -19.68 -14.58 -15.70
CA PRO A 168 -20.53 -15.48 -14.93
C PRO A 168 -19.76 -16.77 -14.64
N VAL A 169 -19.95 -17.33 -13.45
CA VAL A 169 -19.44 -18.67 -13.12
C VAL A 169 -20.03 -19.64 -14.15
N LYS A 170 -19.19 -20.46 -14.78
CA LYS A 170 -19.62 -21.40 -15.83
C LYS A 170 -19.73 -22.82 -15.31
N GLU A 171 -20.73 -23.55 -15.80
CA GLU A 171 -20.82 -25.00 -15.68
C GLU A 171 -19.67 -25.68 -16.44
N LYS A 172 -19.51 -26.99 -16.28
CA LYS A 172 -18.42 -27.76 -16.91
C LYS A 172 -18.47 -27.67 -18.45
N GLU A 173 -19.67 -27.51 -19.00
CA GLU A 173 -19.98 -27.40 -20.43
C GLU A 173 -19.86 -25.95 -20.94
N GLY A 174 -19.45 -25.01 -20.07
CA GLY A 174 -19.16 -23.62 -20.45
C GLY A 174 -20.36 -22.67 -20.46
N LYS A 175 -21.56 -23.13 -20.10
CA LYS A 175 -22.77 -22.30 -19.95
C LYS A 175 -22.72 -21.44 -18.67
N PRO A 176 -23.19 -20.18 -18.70
CA PRO A 176 -23.18 -19.30 -17.54
C PRO A 176 -24.26 -19.68 -16.52
N ILE A 177 -23.88 -19.73 -15.24
CA ILE A 177 -24.77 -19.99 -14.09
C ILE A 177 -25.27 -18.68 -13.51
N THR A 178 -26.58 -18.46 -13.58
CA THR A 178 -27.24 -17.26 -13.04
C THR A 178 -27.75 -17.44 -11.61
N GLU A 179 -27.94 -18.69 -11.14
CA GLU A 179 -28.53 -18.99 -9.83
C GLU A 179 -27.47 -19.19 -8.73
N ILE A 180 -27.67 -18.58 -7.55
CA ILE A 180 -26.72 -18.63 -6.42
C ILE A 180 -26.52 -20.07 -5.90
N GLN A 181 -27.58 -20.87 -5.86
CA GLN A 181 -27.49 -22.24 -5.36
C GLN A 181 -26.63 -23.13 -6.28
N GLN A 182 -26.83 -23.00 -7.59
CA GLN A 182 -26.02 -23.67 -8.60
C GLN A 182 -24.56 -23.20 -8.59
N GLN A 183 -24.30 -21.91 -8.34
CA GLN A 183 -22.93 -21.41 -8.17
C GLN A 183 -22.22 -22.06 -6.98
N ARG A 184 -22.93 -22.24 -5.85
CA ARG A 184 -22.37 -22.94 -4.67
C ARG A 184 -22.05 -24.40 -4.99
N ASN A 185 -22.95 -25.10 -5.67
CA ASN A 185 -22.71 -26.48 -6.10
C ASN A 185 -21.50 -26.57 -7.04
N ARG A 186 -21.36 -25.63 -7.99
CA ARG A 186 -20.21 -25.55 -8.88
C ARG A 186 -18.88 -25.33 -8.15
N TRP A 187 -18.90 -24.55 -7.06
CA TRP A 187 -17.75 -24.36 -6.17
C TRP A 187 -17.38 -25.62 -5.39
N VAL A 188 -18.37 -26.37 -4.90
CA VAL A 188 -18.16 -27.66 -4.22
C VAL A 188 -17.51 -28.63 -5.21
N GLU A 189 -18.08 -28.80 -6.40
CA GLU A 189 -17.53 -29.70 -7.42
C GLU A 189 -16.10 -29.33 -7.85
N TYR A 190 -15.82 -28.03 -8.03
CA TYR A 190 -14.47 -27.58 -8.38
C TYR A 190 -13.48 -27.91 -7.27
N SER A 191 -13.86 -27.66 -6.02
CA SER A 191 -13.02 -27.87 -4.85
C SER A 191 -12.76 -29.36 -4.61
N GLU A 192 -13.78 -30.21 -4.71
CA GLU A 192 -13.62 -31.66 -4.63
C GLU A 192 -12.69 -32.20 -5.72
N LYS A 193 -12.85 -31.75 -6.96
CA LYS A 193 -11.95 -32.16 -8.05
C LYS A 193 -10.50 -31.72 -7.83
N LEU A 194 -10.30 -30.55 -7.24
CA LEU A 194 -8.96 -30.00 -6.99
C LEU A 194 -8.27 -30.68 -5.81
N LEU A 195 -9.00 -30.87 -4.70
CA LEU A 195 -8.47 -31.39 -3.44
C LEU A 195 -8.39 -32.92 -3.41
N ASN A 196 -9.26 -33.62 -4.14
CA ASN A 196 -9.28 -35.09 -4.22
C ASN A 196 -8.58 -35.62 -5.48
N ARG A 197 -7.57 -34.91 -6.00
CA ARG A 197 -6.77 -35.40 -7.12
C ARG A 197 -6.01 -36.66 -6.67
N PRO A 198 -6.07 -37.77 -7.43
CA PRO A 198 -5.28 -38.96 -7.10
C PRO A 198 -3.79 -38.64 -7.07
N ALA A 199 -3.04 -39.33 -6.21
CA ALA A 199 -1.59 -39.20 -6.17
C ALA A 199 -1.00 -39.40 -7.57
N PRO A 200 -0.04 -38.56 -8.01
CA PRO A 200 0.57 -38.72 -9.32
C PRO A 200 1.17 -40.13 -9.43
N THR A 201 0.93 -40.78 -10.57
CA THR A 201 1.33 -42.18 -10.83
C THR A 201 2.84 -42.38 -10.78
N ASN A 202 3.59 -41.32 -11.08
CA ASN A 202 5.02 -41.25 -10.88
C ASN A 202 5.28 -40.38 -9.65
N PRO A 203 5.91 -40.90 -8.58
CA PRO A 203 6.38 -40.04 -7.52
C PRO A 203 7.35 -39.01 -8.12
N PRO A 204 7.28 -37.74 -7.71
CA PRO A 204 8.33 -36.79 -8.08
C PRO A 204 9.66 -37.33 -7.58
N ASP A 205 10.65 -37.38 -8.46
CA ASP A 205 12.04 -37.64 -8.11
C ASP A 205 12.54 -36.42 -7.34
N ILE A 206 12.38 -36.46 -6.01
CA ILE A 206 12.86 -35.42 -5.12
C ILE A 206 14.33 -35.77 -4.89
N GLU A 207 15.22 -35.14 -5.65
CA GLU A 207 16.65 -35.15 -5.35
C GLU A 207 16.82 -34.81 -3.87
N ALA A 208 17.52 -35.68 -3.14
CA ALA A 208 17.79 -35.47 -1.73
C ALA A 208 18.36 -34.05 -1.56
N ALA A 209 17.76 -33.29 -0.63
CA ALA A 209 18.20 -31.92 -0.37
C ALA A 209 19.72 -31.92 -0.23
N HIS A 210 20.41 -31.16 -1.09
CA HIS A 210 21.83 -30.95 -0.92
C HIS A 210 22.08 -30.53 0.52
N THR A 211 23.08 -31.18 1.13
CA THR A 211 23.58 -30.93 2.47
C THR A 211 23.45 -29.47 2.85
N ASP A 212 22.96 -29.20 4.05
CA ASP A 212 22.85 -27.84 4.60
C ASP A 212 24.09 -27.04 4.21
N LEU A 213 23.90 -26.03 3.36
CA LEU A 213 24.99 -25.18 2.93
C LEU A 213 25.72 -24.70 4.19
N PRO A 214 27.05 -24.79 4.26
CA PRO A 214 27.78 -24.33 5.43
C PRO A 214 27.41 -22.88 5.68
N ILE A 215 26.65 -22.66 6.76
CA ILE A 215 26.23 -21.32 7.16
C ILE A 215 27.49 -20.64 7.66
N ASP A 216 27.95 -19.64 6.92
CA ASP A 216 29.02 -18.79 7.40
C ASP A 216 28.53 -18.01 8.62
N VAL A 217 29.16 -18.26 9.77
CA VAL A 217 28.88 -17.59 11.05
C VAL A 217 29.73 -16.33 11.23
N ASN A 218 30.58 -15.99 10.25
CA ASN A 218 31.34 -14.75 10.29
C ASN A 218 30.40 -13.53 10.15
N PRO A 219 30.78 -12.38 10.72
CA PRO A 219 30.06 -11.13 10.49
C PRO A 219 29.99 -10.81 8.99
N PRO A 220 28.84 -10.33 8.49
CA PRO A 220 28.69 -10.02 7.08
C PRO A 220 29.66 -8.90 6.66
N THR A 221 30.31 -9.10 5.52
CA THR A 221 31.22 -8.12 4.95
C THR A 221 30.45 -6.95 4.34
N THR A 222 31.11 -5.79 4.24
CA THR A 222 30.52 -4.59 3.63
C THR A 222 30.04 -4.82 2.19
N GLU A 223 30.75 -5.64 1.41
CA GLU A 223 30.38 -5.94 0.03
C GLU A 223 29.16 -6.87 -0.04
N GLU A 224 29.03 -7.84 0.88
CA GLU A 224 27.82 -8.67 0.98
C GLU A 224 26.59 -7.83 1.33
N ILE A 225 26.72 -6.90 2.30
CA ILE A 225 25.64 -5.97 2.66
C ILE A 225 25.26 -5.11 1.45
N ARG A 226 26.25 -4.60 0.72
CA ARG A 226 26.04 -3.80 -0.50
C ARG A 226 25.31 -4.59 -1.58
N MET A 227 25.74 -5.82 -1.85
CA MET A 227 25.10 -6.71 -2.82
C MET A 227 23.66 -7.03 -2.41
N ALA A 228 23.43 -7.35 -1.13
CA ALA A 228 22.10 -7.61 -0.60
C ALA A 228 21.16 -6.42 -0.82
N ILE A 229 21.60 -5.19 -0.53
CA ILE A 229 20.80 -3.97 -0.71
C ILE A 229 20.47 -3.71 -2.19
N ARG A 230 21.43 -3.94 -3.10
CA ARG A 230 21.20 -3.82 -4.55
C ARG A 230 20.13 -4.80 -5.05
N GLN A 231 20.12 -6.02 -4.51
CA GLN A 231 19.16 -7.08 -4.88
C GLN A 231 17.74 -6.86 -4.31
N ILE A 232 17.55 -5.95 -3.36
CA ILE A 232 16.22 -5.66 -2.82
C ILE A 232 15.29 -5.18 -3.95
N LYS A 233 14.12 -5.79 -4.07
CA LYS A 233 13.14 -5.43 -5.11
C LYS A 233 12.52 -4.07 -4.83
N SER A 234 12.66 -3.14 -5.77
CA SER A 234 11.97 -1.84 -5.75
C SER A 234 10.47 -2.01 -6.07
N GLY A 235 9.65 -1.04 -5.67
CA GLY A 235 8.20 -1.03 -5.88
C GLY A 235 7.41 -1.93 -4.92
N LYS A 236 8.07 -2.49 -3.91
CA LYS A 236 7.41 -3.25 -2.83
C LYS A 236 6.93 -2.31 -1.72
N ALA A 237 5.94 -2.77 -0.96
CA ALA A 237 5.45 -2.00 0.19
C ALA A 237 6.52 -1.99 1.29
N ALA A 238 6.73 -0.83 1.90
CA ALA A 238 7.59 -0.71 3.08
C ALA A 238 7.05 -1.55 4.25
N GLY A 239 7.97 -2.01 5.09
CA GLY A 239 7.65 -2.77 6.29
C GLY A 239 7.07 -1.89 7.42
N PRO A 240 6.97 -2.43 8.64
CA PRO A 240 6.56 -1.68 9.84
C PRO A 240 7.47 -0.49 10.18
N ASP A 241 8.67 -0.47 9.64
CA ASP A 241 9.63 0.62 9.73
C ASP A 241 9.33 1.80 8.80
N ASN A 242 8.42 1.62 7.84
CA ASN A 242 8.07 2.58 6.78
C ASN A 242 9.24 2.96 5.86
N ILE A 243 10.32 2.17 5.83
CA ILE A 243 11.48 2.44 4.97
C ILE A 243 11.26 1.75 3.61
N PRO A 244 11.18 2.50 2.50
CA PRO A 244 11.08 1.89 1.18
C PRO A 244 12.45 1.37 0.73
N ALA A 245 12.46 0.25 -0.01
CA ALA A 245 13.70 -0.33 -0.56
C ALA A 245 14.51 0.67 -1.38
N GLU A 246 13.84 1.57 -2.09
CA GLU A 246 14.44 2.61 -2.92
C GLU A 246 15.24 3.63 -2.11
N ALA A 247 14.92 3.84 -0.83
CA ALA A 247 15.68 4.76 0.04
C ALA A 247 17.02 4.18 0.49
N LEU A 248 17.20 2.85 0.44
CA LEU A 248 18.42 2.16 0.88
C LEU A 248 19.47 2.06 -0.23
N LYS A 249 19.06 2.12 -1.49
CA LYS A 249 19.94 1.97 -2.65
C LYS A 249 20.91 3.14 -2.95
N PRO A 250 20.55 4.42 -2.73
CA PRO A 250 21.35 5.56 -3.19
C PRO A 250 22.74 5.70 -2.57
N ASN A 251 22.99 5.12 -1.40
CA ASN A 251 24.22 5.34 -0.61
C ASN A 251 25.43 4.48 -1.03
N TYR A 252 25.31 3.61 -2.02
CA TYR A 252 26.37 2.65 -2.35
C TYR A 252 27.06 2.89 -3.71
N ASP A 253 26.64 3.90 -4.45
CA ASP A 253 27.28 4.31 -5.72
C ASP A 253 28.21 5.52 -5.56
N THR A 254 28.34 6.09 -4.36
CA THR A 254 29.31 7.18 -4.04
C THR A 254 30.71 6.62 -3.73
N THR A 255 31.26 5.86 -4.67
CA THR A 255 32.71 5.61 -4.77
C THR A 255 33.16 5.93 -6.20
N ASP A 256 32.93 7.18 -6.63
CA ASP A 256 33.68 7.74 -7.77
C ASP A 256 34.09 9.20 -7.48
N HIS A 257 34.78 9.38 -6.36
CA HIS A 257 35.74 10.47 -6.20
C HIS A 257 37.13 9.87 -6.23
N ARG A 258 37.52 9.35 -7.40
CA ARG A 258 38.93 9.20 -7.75
C ARG A 258 39.54 10.60 -7.85
N ARG A 259 40.57 10.83 -7.04
CA ARG A 259 41.77 11.65 -7.31
C ARG A 259 41.61 12.76 -8.35
N THR A 260 41.54 14.01 -7.89
CA THR A 260 42.39 15.06 -8.47
C THR A 260 42.66 16.12 -7.39
N ILE A 261 43.77 15.96 -6.68
CA ILE A 261 44.51 17.09 -6.12
C ILE A 261 45.87 16.98 -6.80
N SER A 262 46.17 17.99 -7.61
CA SER A 262 47.54 18.35 -7.99
C SER A 262 47.97 19.52 -7.13
#